data_AF-A0A7S1R624-F1
#
_entry.id   AF-A0A7S1R624-F1
#
_cell.length_a   1.000
_cell.length_b   1.000
_cell.length_c   1.000
_cell.angle_alpha   90.00
_cell.angle_beta   90.00
_cell.angle_gamma   90.00
#
_symmetry.space_group_name_H-M   'P 1'
#
loop_
_entity.id
_entity.type
_entity.pdbx_description
1 polymer ?
#
loop_
_entity_poly.entity_id
_entity_poly.type
_entity_poly.pdbx_seq_one_letter_code
_entity_poly.pdbx_strand_id
1 'polypeptide(L)'
;VTVSVLYWRGSILRGELPAGDPPTPRPAPAQTPYRGTEAIDARPARSVMGPKRPPPIAVPEPVSNSSGLPVPAGASPTMLTSSAAAAVMASKDKASAPQPATDKGPATNHKVTVTSPPNDSSAKKAAKADDHKPASPQSLSIADRKRVLWIMCLLKVITSYDSGAYGAVLGIDDGIAQALQLSVVDEGALGSAPFIGNTIGCAVAGVLFSQYEAKPMLLFGMGMHFTSTILFALAPSFIVALLSRVLIGFTLSFVVVYSVVWTDVFAPQQYATTWLAAMNAGVPLGMLLGFIMGGSVIPELELSWRLTFVFKAIVLLPLLVMLKRTPPSHVNDPG
;
A
#
# COMPACT_ATOMS: atom_id res chain seq x y z
N VAL A 1 -19.71 -6.77 23.41
CA VAL A 1 -19.28 -5.69 22.48
C VAL A 1 -20.18 -5.60 21.24
N THR A 2 -20.72 -6.70 20.73
CA THR A 2 -21.53 -6.70 19.48
C THR A 2 -22.94 -6.11 19.63
N VAL A 3 -23.57 -6.16 20.81
CA VAL A 3 -24.94 -5.61 21.02
C VAL A 3 -24.94 -4.09 21.17
N SER A 4 -23.89 -3.51 21.75
CA SER A 4 -23.78 -2.06 21.98
C SER A 4 -23.58 -1.25 20.69
N VAL A 5 -22.95 -1.84 19.67
CA VAL A 5 -22.71 -1.19 18.37
C VAL A 5 -23.99 -1.13 17.51
N LEU A 6 -24.87 -2.13 17.64
CA LEU A 6 -26.16 -2.15 16.95
C LEU A 6 -27.16 -1.15 17.55
N TYR A 7 -27.14 -0.95 18.87
CA TYR A 7 -27.99 0.05 19.51
C TYR A 7 -27.58 1.49 19.13
N TRP A 8 -26.28 1.74 19.02
CA TRP A 8 -25.73 3.06 18.65
C TRP A 8 -26.09 3.46 17.21
N ARG A 9 -26.11 2.48 16.28
CA ARG A 9 -26.42 2.72 14.87
C ARG A 9 -27.92 2.94 14.60
N GLY A 10 -28.79 2.45 15.48
CA GLY A 10 -30.24 2.62 15.38
C GLY A 10 -30.77 3.98 15.87
N SER A 11 -30.07 4.64 16.80
CA SER A 11 -30.52 5.93 17.37
C SER A 11 -30.17 7.14 16.50
N ILE A 12 -29.06 7.09 15.75
CA ILE A 12 -28.67 8.19 14.84
C ILE A 12 -29.61 8.34 13.64
N LEU A 13 -30.27 7.25 13.21
CA LEU A 13 -31.21 7.28 12.09
C LEU A 13 -32.61 7.82 12.46
N ARG A 14 -32.90 8.02 13.75
CA ARG A 14 -34.22 8.47 14.23
C ARG A 14 -34.27 9.91 14.74
N GLY A 15 -33.16 10.64 14.73
CA GLY A 15 -33.14 12.07 15.09
C GLY A 15 -33.46 12.38 16.55
N GLU A 16 -33.52 11.38 17.43
CA GLU A 16 -33.75 11.60 18.86
C GLU A 16 -32.41 11.81 19.58
N LEU A 17 -32.18 13.05 20.01
CA LEU A 17 -31.15 13.34 21.02
C LEU A 17 -31.62 12.74 22.36
N PRO A 18 -30.80 11.91 23.03
CA PRO A 18 -31.16 11.44 24.35
C PRO A 18 -31.14 12.62 25.33
N ALA A 19 -32.29 12.91 25.94
CA ALA A 19 -32.37 13.77 27.11
C ALA A 19 -31.54 13.13 28.23
N GLY A 20 -30.37 13.71 28.51
CA GLY A 20 -29.59 13.33 29.69
C GLY A 20 -30.22 13.97 30.92
N ASP A 21 -30.62 13.15 31.88
CA ASP A 21 -30.92 13.62 33.23
C ASP A 21 -29.69 14.31 33.85
N PRO A 22 -29.87 15.37 34.66
CA PRO A 22 -28.76 16.05 35.30
C PRO A 22 -28.05 15.12 36.31
N PRO A 23 -26.73 15.28 36.52
CA PRO A 23 -25.96 14.37 37.35
C PRO A 23 -26.38 14.46 38.83
N THR A 24 -26.72 13.33 39.43
CA THR A 24 -26.92 13.17 40.87
C THR A 24 -25.60 13.46 41.64
N PRO A 25 -25.63 14.22 42.75
CA PRO A 25 -24.44 14.47 43.56
C PRO A 25 -23.87 13.18 44.17
N ARG A 26 -22.54 13.01 44.14
CA ARG A 26 -21.87 11.91 44.85
C ARG A 26 -22.05 12.06 46.37
N PRO A 27 -22.28 10.97 47.12
CA PRO A 27 -22.21 11.01 48.57
C PRO A 27 -20.77 11.23 49.05
N ALA A 28 -20.60 12.08 50.07
CA ALA A 28 -19.34 12.36 50.72
C ALA A 28 -18.77 11.10 51.40
N PRO A 29 -17.43 10.91 51.46
CA PRO A 29 -16.85 9.78 52.17
C PRO A 29 -17.11 9.87 53.68
N ALA A 30 -17.58 8.76 54.25
CA ALA A 30 -17.87 8.59 55.67
C ALA A 30 -16.59 8.76 56.52
N GLN A 31 -16.67 9.59 57.56
CA GLN A 31 -15.67 9.69 58.60
C GLN A 31 -15.76 8.45 59.51
N THR A 32 -14.71 7.62 59.53
CA THR A 32 -14.52 6.62 60.58
C THR A 32 -14.04 7.28 61.88
N PRO A 33 -14.68 7.00 63.04
CA PRO A 33 -14.29 7.60 64.31
C PRO A 33 -13.03 6.94 64.88
N TYR A 34 -12.09 7.79 65.31
CA TYR A 34 -10.87 7.43 66.03
C TYR A 34 -11.24 6.84 67.40
N ARG A 35 -10.88 5.58 67.66
CA ARG A 35 -11.01 4.93 68.97
C ARG A 35 -9.67 5.02 69.69
N GLY A 36 -9.70 5.54 70.92
CA GLY A 36 -8.53 6.04 71.62
C GLY A 36 -7.65 5.03 72.35
N THR A 37 -6.58 5.63 72.87
CA THR A 37 -5.82 5.31 74.10
C THR A 37 -5.13 3.95 74.20
N GLU A 38 -3.79 4.00 74.21
CA GLU A 38 -3.00 3.43 75.32
C GLU A 38 -1.70 4.23 75.50
N ALA A 39 -1.43 4.58 76.75
CA ALA A 39 -0.33 5.40 77.21
C ALA A 39 0.79 4.52 77.75
N ILE A 40 2.05 4.74 77.35
CA ILE A 40 3.23 4.31 78.13
C ILE A 40 4.31 5.40 78.04
N ASP A 41 4.31 6.22 79.09
CA ASP A 41 5.42 6.61 79.97
C ASP A 41 6.78 7.10 79.44
N ALA A 42 7.24 8.18 80.05
CA ALA A 42 8.44 8.92 79.73
C ALA A 42 9.67 8.42 80.50
N ARG A 43 10.84 8.32 79.85
CA ARG A 43 12.16 8.46 80.49
C ARG A 43 13.19 9.16 79.59
N PRO A 44 14.14 9.95 80.14
CA PRO A 44 14.96 10.86 79.37
C PRO A 44 16.40 10.36 79.12
N ALA A 45 16.97 10.92 78.03
CA ALA A 45 18.37 11.24 77.76
C ALA A 45 19.47 10.17 77.82
N ARG A 46 20.10 9.89 76.67
CA ARG A 46 21.57 9.86 76.57
C ARG A 46 22.07 10.14 75.14
N SER A 47 22.96 11.13 75.07
CA SER A 47 23.71 11.60 73.91
C SER A 47 24.81 10.61 73.51
N VAL A 48 24.87 10.22 72.23
CA VAL A 48 26.08 9.73 71.57
C VAL A 48 26.12 10.31 70.14
N MET A 49 27.23 10.96 69.83
CA MET A 49 27.51 11.72 68.61
C MET A 49 28.09 10.80 67.52
N GLY A 50 27.59 10.89 66.29
CA GLY A 50 28.08 10.18 65.08
C GLY A 50 27.45 10.76 63.80
N PRO A 51 28.08 10.64 62.60
CA PRO A 51 28.29 11.77 61.70
C PRO A 51 27.15 12.11 60.71
N LYS A 52 27.21 13.37 60.24
CA LYS A 52 26.35 14.08 59.27
C LYS A 52 25.89 13.22 58.08
N ARG A 53 24.57 13.11 57.86
CA ARG A 53 23.98 12.73 56.57
C ARG A 53 23.97 13.95 55.63
N PRO A 54 24.26 13.78 54.33
CA PRO A 54 24.05 14.83 53.35
C PRO A 54 22.54 15.11 53.17
N PRO A 55 22.15 16.34 52.82
CA PRO A 55 20.74 16.69 52.60
C PRO A 55 20.16 15.88 51.43
N PRO A 56 18.86 15.56 51.45
CA PRO A 56 18.21 14.85 50.35
C PRO A 56 18.28 15.68 49.07
N ILE A 57 18.70 15.02 47.99
CA ILE A 57 18.68 15.53 46.63
C ILE A 57 17.23 15.91 46.30
N ALA A 58 17.01 17.17 45.95
CA ALA A 58 15.74 17.64 45.43
C ALA A 58 15.45 16.91 44.12
N VAL A 59 14.46 16.01 44.14
CA VAL A 59 13.87 15.46 42.92
C VAL A 59 12.96 16.55 42.35
N PRO A 60 13.19 17.05 41.12
CA PRO A 60 12.30 18.04 40.53
C PRO A 60 10.91 17.44 40.31
N GLU A 61 9.87 18.21 40.65
CA GLU A 61 8.47 17.88 40.39
C GLU A 61 8.24 17.59 38.90
N PRO A 62 7.36 16.62 38.56
CA PRO A 62 7.00 16.39 37.18
C PRO A 62 6.18 17.57 36.65
N VAL A 63 6.76 18.30 35.70
CA VAL A 63 6.09 19.33 34.91
C VAL A 63 4.86 18.72 34.22
N SER A 64 3.69 19.26 34.53
CA SER A 64 2.45 19.01 33.84
C SER A 64 2.53 19.54 32.40
N ASN A 65 2.85 18.69 31.43
CA ASN A 65 2.61 18.99 30.03
C ASN A 65 1.27 18.40 29.58
N SER A 66 0.26 19.25 29.61
CA SER A 66 -0.97 19.11 28.84
C SER A 66 -0.66 19.22 27.35
N SER A 67 -0.50 18.09 26.66
CA SER A 67 -0.52 17.96 25.18
C SER A 67 -0.72 16.49 24.80
N GLY A 68 -1.82 15.89 25.25
CA GLY A 68 -2.25 14.57 24.79
C GLY A 68 -2.88 14.69 23.40
N LEU A 69 -2.05 14.81 22.36
CA LEU A 69 -2.48 14.49 21.00
C LEU A 69 -2.56 12.96 20.88
N PRO A 70 -3.67 12.39 20.37
CA PRO A 70 -3.74 10.97 20.12
C PRO A 70 -2.70 10.59 19.07
N VAL A 71 -1.87 9.60 19.40
CA VAL A 71 -1.02 8.90 18.42
C VAL A 71 -1.93 8.37 17.32
N PRO A 72 -1.77 8.78 16.04
CA PRO A 72 -2.63 8.26 14.99
C PRO A 72 -2.30 6.79 14.78
N ALA A 73 -3.29 5.95 15.08
CA ALA A 73 -3.33 4.57 14.65
C ALA A 73 -3.07 4.50 13.14
N GLY A 74 -2.15 3.61 12.76
CA GLY A 74 -1.91 3.06 11.42
C GLY A 74 -2.33 3.93 10.24
N ALA A 75 -1.34 4.49 9.53
CA ALA A 75 -1.55 4.90 8.15
C ALA A 75 -2.22 3.74 7.39
N SER A 76 -3.44 3.97 6.90
CA SER A 76 -4.17 2.96 6.14
C SER A 76 -3.32 2.53 4.94
N PRO A 77 -3.19 1.22 4.64
CA PRO A 77 -2.34 0.69 3.56
C PRO A 77 -2.68 1.27 2.16
N THR A 78 -3.89 1.81 2.00
CA THR A 78 -4.35 2.54 0.82
C THR A 78 -3.62 3.88 0.60
N MET A 79 -3.14 4.55 1.65
CA MET A 79 -2.47 5.86 1.52
C MET A 79 -1.04 5.75 0.99
N LEU A 80 -0.28 4.73 1.39
CA LEU A 80 1.12 4.56 0.97
C LEU A 80 1.23 4.13 -0.50
N THR A 81 0.28 3.32 -0.98
CA THR A 81 0.21 2.92 -2.40
C THR A 81 -0.22 4.08 -3.31
N SER A 82 -1.11 4.96 -2.82
CA SER A 82 -1.49 6.21 -3.49
C SER A 82 -0.33 7.21 -3.55
N SER A 83 0.44 7.36 -2.47
CA SER A 83 1.56 8.30 -2.38
C SER A 83 2.72 7.93 -3.34
N ALA A 84 3.05 6.64 -3.47
CA ALA A 84 4.08 6.20 -4.43
C ALA A 84 3.64 6.40 -5.89
N ALA A 85 2.37 6.17 -6.22
CA ALA A 85 1.81 6.45 -7.55
C ALA A 85 1.80 7.96 -7.86
N ALA A 86 1.47 8.80 -6.88
CA ALA A 86 1.50 10.26 -7.01
C ALA A 86 2.93 10.80 -7.21
N ALA A 87 3.93 10.23 -6.54
CA ALA A 87 5.34 10.63 -6.68
C ALA A 87 5.91 10.31 -8.08
N VAL A 88 5.51 9.19 -8.69
CA VAL A 88 5.91 8.82 -10.05
C VAL A 88 5.25 9.75 -11.09
N MET A 89 3.95 10.06 -10.93
CA MET A 89 3.24 11.04 -11.77
C MET A 89 3.90 12.42 -11.72
N ALA A 90 4.26 12.90 -10.53
CA ALA A 90 4.92 14.19 -10.35
C ALA A 90 6.33 14.27 -10.99
N SER A 91 7.00 13.12 -11.19
CA SER A 91 8.30 13.07 -11.88
C SER A 91 8.16 13.18 -13.40
N LYS A 92 7.03 12.73 -13.98
CA LYS A 92 6.76 12.76 -15.43
C LYS A 92 6.42 14.19 -15.90
N ASP A 93 5.70 14.96 -15.08
CA ASP A 93 5.35 16.37 -15.39
C ASP A 93 6.55 17.33 -15.41
N LYS A 94 7.64 17.01 -14.70
CA LYS A 94 8.87 17.84 -14.70
C LYS A 94 9.77 17.64 -15.91
N ALA A 95 9.56 16.60 -16.71
CA ALA A 95 10.38 16.29 -17.89
C ALA A 95 9.89 16.95 -19.19
N SER A 96 8.80 17.72 -19.17
CA SER A 96 8.20 18.36 -20.35
C SER A 96 8.16 19.90 -20.33
N ALA A 97 9.02 20.57 -19.56
CA ALA A 97 9.14 22.03 -19.65
C ALA A 97 9.94 22.46 -20.90
N PRO A 98 9.43 23.34 -21.77
CA PRO A 98 10.19 23.88 -22.91
C PRO A 98 11.28 24.86 -22.45
N GLN A 99 12.48 24.78 -23.04
CA GLN A 99 13.51 25.82 -22.91
C GLN A 99 13.06 27.12 -23.59
N PRO A 100 13.34 28.31 -23.02
CA PRO A 100 13.00 29.58 -23.67
C PRO A 100 13.99 29.93 -24.78
N ALA A 101 13.44 30.40 -25.91
CA ALA A 101 14.13 30.79 -27.12
C ALA A 101 15.02 32.04 -26.94
N THR A 102 16.15 32.02 -27.63
CA THR A 102 17.19 33.05 -27.68
C THR A 102 16.81 34.21 -28.62
N ASP A 103 17.05 35.44 -28.17
CA ASP A 103 16.97 36.68 -28.94
C ASP A 103 18.32 37.01 -29.62
N LYS A 104 18.26 37.48 -30.88
CA LYS A 104 19.17 38.40 -31.62
C LYS A 104 19.07 38.23 -33.15
N GLY A 105 18.62 39.27 -33.86
CA GLY A 105 18.77 39.43 -35.33
C GLY A 105 20.12 40.07 -35.73
N PRO A 106 20.27 40.75 -36.91
CA PRO A 106 19.46 40.73 -38.14
C PRO A 106 20.29 40.67 -39.48
N ALA A 107 19.57 40.71 -40.62
CA ALA A 107 19.91 41.32 -41.93
C ALA A 107 20.39 40.47 -43.15
N THR A 108 19.66 40.63 -44.28
CA THR A 108 20.10 41.03 -45.65
C THR A 108 19.54 40.22 -46.86
N ASN A 109 18.76 40.94 -47.68
CA ASN A 109 18.57 41.04 -49.15
C ASN A 109 18.62 39.87 -50.18
N HIS A 110 17.63 39.98 -51.09
CA HIS A 110 17.55 39.59 -52.53
C HIS A 110 17.56 38.08 -52.88
N LYS A 111 16.75 37.55 -53.82
CA LYS A 111 16.39 38.03 -55.17
C LYS A 111 15.18 37.21 -55.69
N VAL A 112 14.28 37.89 -56.40
CA VAL A 112 13.18 37.29 -57.19
C VAL A 112 13.72 36.64 -58.47
N THR A 113 13.28 35.43 -58.82
CA THR A 113 13.23 34.98 -60.23
C THR A 113 12.08 33.99 -60.42
N VAL A 114 11.14 34.37 -61.29
CA VAL A 114 10.06 33.53 -61.85
C VAL A 114 10.59 32.84 -63.11
N THR A 115 10.37 31.53 -63.27
CA THR A 115 10.22 30.87 -64.58
C THR A 115 9.45 29.53 -64.42
N SER A 116 8.67 29.21 -65.45
CA SER A 116 7.51 28.30 -65.54
C SER A 116 7.83 26.78 -65.60
N PRO A 117 6.82 25.87 -65.57
CA PRO A 117 6.95 24.41 -65.33
C PRO A 117 7.20 23.62 -66.64
N PRO A 118 7.72 22.36 -66.63
CA PRO A 118 6.89 21.16 -66.36
C PRO A 118 7.66 19.90 -65.84
N ASN A 119 7.00 18.93 -65.19
CA ASN A 119 6.87 17.55 -65.71
C ASN A 119 6.13 16.61 -64.74
N ASP A 120 5.14 15.92 -65.29
CA ASP A 120 4.09 15.13 -64.62
C ASP A 120 4.47 13.65 -64.40
N SER A 121 5.76 13.33 -64.27
CA SER A 121 6.25 11.95 -64.23
C SER A 121 6.82 11.49 -62.88
N SER A 122 6.96 12.41 -61.91
CA SER A 122 7.41 12.09 -60.55
C SER A 122 6.27 11.70 -59.59
N ALA A 123 5.01 11.98 -59.98
CA ALA A 123 3.84 11.81 -59.10
C ALA A 123 3.35 10.35 -58.96
N LYS A 124 3.84 9.40 -59.78
CA LYS A 124 3.39 7.99 -59.75
C LYS A 124 4.32 7.01 -59.04
N LYS A 125 5.47 7.46 -58.52
CA LYS A 125 6.41 6.59 -57.76
C LYS A 125 6.47 6.90 -56.26
N ALA A 126 5.58 7.75 -55.76
CA ALA A 126 5.46 8.10 -54.33
C ALA A 126 4.24 7.48 -53.64
N ALA A 127 3.46 6.63 -54.32
CA ALA A 127 2.19 6.08 -53.81
C ALA A 127 2.30 4.63 -53.30
N LYS A 128 3.49 4.15 -52.93
CA LYS A 128 3.65 2.83 -52.31
C LYS A 128 4.86 2.78 -51.36
N ALA A 129 4.84 3.67 -50.38
CA ALA A 129 5.52 3.43 -49.12
C ALA A 129 4.40 3.14 -48.12
N ASP A 130 4.23 1.86 -47.79
CA ASP A 130 3.26 1.40 -46.81
C ASP A 130 3.57 2.10 -45.46
N ASP A 131 2.63 2.95 -45.05
CA ASP A 131 2.55 3.54 -43.72
C ASP A 131 2.51 2.43 -42.67
N HIS A 132 3.67 2.01 -42.17
CA HIS A 132 3.75 1.32 -40.88
C HIS A 132 3.75 2.36 -39.76
N LYS A 133 2.66 3.12 -39.67
CA LYS A 133 2.34 3.89 -38.47
C LYS A 133 1.94 2.85 -37.40
N PRO A 134 2.59 2.79 -36.22
CA PRO A 134 2.17 1.87 -35.18
C PRO A 134 0.69 2.14 -34.88
N ALA A 135 -0.12 1.09 -34.94
CA ALA A 135 -1.55 1.17 -34.69
C ALA A 135 -1.76 1.84 -33.32
N SER A 136 -2.50 2.95 -33.29
CA SER A 136 -2.70 3.69 -32.04
C SER A 136 -3.36 2.78 -30.98
N PRO A 137 -3.06 2.92 -29.68
CA PRO A 137 -3.65 2.09 -28.61
C PRO A 137 -5.19 2.07 -28.64
N GLN A 138 -5.80 3.11 -29.21
CA GLN A 138 -7.24 3.27 -29.36
C GLN A 138 -7.87 2.42 -30.48
N SER A 139 -7.05 1.84 -31.38
CA SER A 139 -7.51 0.90 -32.42
C SER A 139 -7.97 -0.44 -31.86
N LEU A 140 -7.62 -0.75 -30.60
CA LEU A 140 -8.05 -1.97 -29.92
C LEU A 140 -9.55 -1.93 -29.58
N SER A 141 -10.22 -3.07 -29.78
CA SER A 141 -11.61 -3.25 -29.38
C SER A 141 -11.80 -2.92 -27.89
N ILE A 142 -12.93 -2.31 -27.55
CA ILE A 142 -13.29 -2.03 -26.15
C ILE A 142 -13.35 -3.33 -25.34
N ALA A 143 -13.74 -4.44 -25.96
CA ALA A 143 -13.80 -5.75 -25.30
C ALA A 143 -12.42 -6.24 -24.85
N ASP A 144 -11.39 -6.09 -25.70
CA ASP A 144 -10.02 -6.52 -25.37
C ASP A 144 -9.40 -5.67 -24.27
N ARG A 145 -9.61 -4.34 -24.33
CA ARG A 145 -9.19 -3.44 -23.27
C ARG A 145 -9.87 -3.78 -21.94
N LYS A 146 -11.19 -4.01 -21.95
CA LYS A 146 -11.92 -4.46 -20.75
C LYS A 146 -11.39 -5.79 -20.21
N ARG A 147 -11.00 -6.72 -21.09
CA ARG A 147 -10.41 -8.01 -20.68
C ARG A 147 -9.08 -7.81 -19.96
N VAL A 148 -8.19 -6.96 -20.47
CA VAL A 148 -6.91 -6.66 -19.80
C VAL A 148 -7.13 -5.90 -18.50
N LEU A 149 -8.04 -4.92 -18.48
CA LEU A 149 -8.47 -4.24 -17.25
C LEU A 149 -8.90 -5.26 -16.18
N TRP A 150 -9.77 -6.21 -16.53
CA TRP A 150 -10.20 -7.27 -15.59
C TRP A 150 -9.04 -8.12 -15.09
N ILE A 151 -8.11 -8.51 -15.96
CA ILE A 151 -6.91 -9.26 -15.55
C ILE A 151 -6.06 -8.44 -14.56
N MET A 152 -5.84 -7.15 -14.83
CA MET A 152 -5.07 -6.26 -13.94
C MET A 152 -5.78 -6.03 -12.60
N CYS A 153 -7.10 -5.87 -12.60
CA CYS A 153 -7.91 -5.81 -11.39
C CYS A 153 -7.75 -7.09 -10.56
N LEU A 154 -7.86 -8.27 -11.17
CA LEU A 154 -7.69 -9.55 -10.48
C LEU A 154 -6.26 -9.73 -9.96
N LEU A 155 -5.24 -9.29 -10.70
CA LEU A 155 -3.86 -9.27 -10.22
C LEU A 155 -3.70 -8.35 -9.00
N LYS A 156 -4.32 -7.17 -8.99
CA LYS A 156 -4.32 -6.26 -7.83
C LYS A 156 -5.00 -6.90 -6.61
N VAL A 157 -6.13 -7.57 -6.81
CA VAL A 157 -6.85 -8.31 -5.75
C VAL A 157 -5.95 -9.41 -5.17
N ILE A 158 -5.43 -10.31 -5.99
CA ILE A 158 -4.68 -11.48 -5.49
C ILE A 158 -3.33 -11.10 -4.88
N THR A 159 -2.69 -10.04 -5.37
CA THR A 159 -1.42 -9.55 -4.81
C THR A 159 -1.65 -8.83 -3.48
N SER A 160 -2.79 -8.15 -3.31
CA SER A 160 -3.17 -7.44 -2.08
C SER A 160 -3.79 -8.34 -1.02
N TYR A 161 -4.28 -9.52 -1.41
CA TYR A 161 -4.75 -10.57 -0.50
C TYR A 161 -3.74 -10.91 0.58
N ASP A 162 -2.45 -10.94 0.23
CA ASP A 162 -1.35 -11.28 1.12
C ASP A 162 -1.31 -10.40 2.38
N SER A 163 -1.56 -9.10 2.24
CA SER A 163 -1.54 -8.17 3.35
C SER A 163 -2.65 -8.44 4.37
N GLY A 164 -3.86 -8.77 3.90
CA GLY A 164 -4.97 -9.14 4.78
C GLY A 164 -4.79 -10.53 5.39
N ALA A 165 -4.35 -11.49 4.58
CA ALA A 165 -4.03 -12.84 5.02
C ALA A 165 -2.99 -12.86 6.13
N TYR A 166 -1.86 -12.18 5.92
CA TYR A 166 -0.80 -12.02 6.92
C TYR A 166 -1.34 -11.41 8.21
N GLY A 167 -2.07 -10.29 8.11
CA GLY A 167 -2.63 -9.62 9.29
C GLY A 167 -3.61 -10.51 10.08
N ALA A 168 -4.35 -11.39 9.40
CA ALA A 168 -5.29 -12.29 10.03
C ALA A 168 -4.63 -13.48 10.73
N VAL A 169 -3.62 -14.10 10.10
CA VAL A 169 -2.98 -15.32 10.62
C VAL A 169 -1.74 -15.06 11.49
N LEU A 170 -1.36 -13.79 11.70
CA LEU A 170 -0.16 -13.43 12.45
C LEU A 170 -0.23 -13.91 13.90
N GLY A 171 -1.30 -13.56 14.60
CA GLY A 171 -1.47 -13.77 16.05
C GLY A 171 -2.56 -14.75 16.45
N ILE A 172 -3.05 -15.58 15.53
CA ILE A 172 -3.94 -16.70 15.88
C ILE A 172 -3.15 -17.83 16.54
N ASP A 173 -3.84 -18.72 17.24
CA ASP A 173 -3.25 -19.95 17.77
C ASP A 173 -2.63 -20.78 16.63
N ASP A 174 -1.41 -21.27 16.85
CA ASP A 174 -0.56 -21.91 15.83
C ASP A 174 -0.29 -21.06 14.57
N GLY A 175 -0.48 -19.74 14.67
CA GLY A 175 -0.24 -18.75 13.62
C GLY A 175 1.25 -18.47 13.35
N ILE A 176 1.52 -17.44 12.55
CA ILE A 176 2.90 -17.10 12.12
C ILE A 176 3.79 -16.77 13.33
N ALA A 177 3.30 -15.97 14.28
CA ALA A 177 4.08 -15.53 15.43
C ALA A 177 4.55 -16.70 16.29
N GLN A 178 3.65 -17.64 16.59
CA GLN A 178 3.97 -18.84 17.36
C GLN A 178 4.85 -19.82 16.57
N ALA A 179 4.52 -20.07 15.30
CA ALA A 179 5.24 -21.02 14.44
C ALA A 179 6.69 -20.62 14.17
N LEU A 180 6.99 -19.32 14.13
CA LEU A 180 8.34 -18.79 13.92
C LEU A 180 8.99 -18.26 15.22
N GLN A 181 8.32 -18.40 16.37
CA GLN A 181 8.77 -17.90 17.67
C GLN A 181 9.14 -16.41 17.66
N LEU A 182 8.28 -15.59 17.05
CA LEU A 182 8.53 -14.17 16.84
C LEU A 182 8.39 -13.37 18.14
N SER A 183 9.30 -12.40 18.32
CA SER A 183 9.06 -11.31 19.28
C SER A 183 8.15 -10.25 18.65
N VAL A 184 7.59 -9.36 19.48
CA VAL A 184 6.81 -8.20 19.00
C VAL A 184 7.59 -7.33 18.01
N VAL A 185 8.92 -7.23 18.19
CA VAL A 185 9.79 -6.49 17.28
C VAL A 185 9.89 -7.22 15.93
N ASP A 186 10.01 -8.55 15.96
CA ASP A 186 10.07 -9.37 14.75
C ASP A 186 8.75 -9.36 13.97
N GLU A 187 7.61 -9.36 14.67
CA GLU A 187 6.30 -9.19 14.05
C GLU A 187 6.18 -7.85 13.31
N GLY A 188 6.66 -6.77 13.93
CA GLY A 188 6.71 -5.44 13.32
C GLY A 188 7.68 -5.39 12.12
N ALA A 189 8.85 -6.02 12.24
CA ALA A 189 9.81 -6.13 11.14
C ALA A 189 9.23 -6.93 9.95
N LEU A 190 8.58 -8.05 10.23
CA LEU A 190 7.97 -8.92 9.22
C LEU A 190 6.78 -8.23 8.55
N GLY A 191 5.97 -7.49 9.31
CA GLY A 191 4.85 -6.71 8.78
C GLY A 191 5.29 -5.52 7.94
N SER A 192 6.44 -4.90 8.27
CA SER A 192 6.97 -3.75 7.52
C SER A 192 7.79 -4.13 6.28
N ALA A 193 8.33 -5.36 6.22
CA ALA A 193 9.19 -5.83 5.14
C ALA A 193 8.63 -5.67 3.72
N PRO A 194 7.34 -5.94 3.42
CA PRO A 194 6.79 -5.71 2.08
C PRO A 194 6.83 -4.25 1.64
N PHE A 195 6.71 -3.29 2.57
CA PHE A 195 6.77 -1.87 2.22
C PHE A 195 8.18 -1.43 1.82
N ILE A 196 9.21 -1.97 2.51
CA ILE A 196 10.61 -1.75 2.15
C ILE A 196 10.87 -2.30 0.74
N GLY A 197 10.46 -3.56 0.52
CA GLY A 197 10.58 -4.20 -0.79
C GLY A 197 9.87 -3.41 -1.90
N ASN A 198 8.63 -2.99 -1.65
CA ASN A 198 7.85 -2.24 -2.63
C ASN A 198 8.46 -0.87 -2.93
N THR A 199 9.03 -0.18 -1.94
CA THR A 199 9.70 1.12 -2.15
C THR A 199 10.88 0.98 -3.11
N ILE A 200 11.76 0.01 -2.87
CA ILE A 200 12.89 -0.30 -3.76
C ILE A 200 12.37 -0.75 -5.12
N GLY A 201 11.38 -1.64 -5.12
CA GLY A 201 10.76 -2.19 -6.32
C GLY A 201 10.11 -1.13 -7.20
N CYS A 202 9.53 -0.05 -6.66
CA CYS A 202 8.93 1.00 -7.47
C CYS A 202 9.98 1.78 -8.26
N ALA A 203 11.11 2.11 -7.64
CA ALA A 203 12.22 2.78 -8.32
C ALA A 203 12.80 1.88 -9.44
N VAL A 204 13.02 0.61 -9.12
CA VAL A 204 13.56 -0.38 -10.07
C VAL A 204 12.57 -0.64 -11.22
N ALA A 205 11.28 -0.84 -10.92
CA ALA A 205 10.25 -1.05 -11.93
C ALA A 205 10.12 0.16 -12.87
N GLY A 206 10.21 1.39 -12.36
CA GLY A 206 10.16 2.59 -13.19
C GLY A 206 11.28 2.65 -14.24
N VAL A 207 12.50 2.28 -13.87
CA VAL A 207 13.64 2.18 -14.81
C VAL A 207 13.48 0.99 -15.75
N LEU A 208 12.99 -0.15 -15.25
CA LEU A 208 12.81 -1.34 -16.07
C LEU A 208 11.73 -1.14 -17.14
N PHE A 209 10.61 -0.50 -16.81
CA PHE A 209 9.55 -0.23 -17.78
C PHE A 209 9.90 0.86 -18.80
N SER A 210 10.94 1.68 -18.57
CA SER A 210 11.43 2.62 -19.58
C SER A 210 12.40 1.99 -20.58
N GLN A 211 12.99 0.84 -20.24
CA GLN A 211 13.99 0.15 -21.07
C GLN A 211 13.47 -1.12 -21.73
N TYR A 212 12.48 -1.78 -21.11
CA TYR A 212 11.97 -3.07 -21.54
C TYR A 212 10.47 -3.03 -21.77
N GLU A 213 9.99 -3.94 -22.62
CA GLU A 213 8.57 -4.13 -22.86
C GLU A 213 7.81 -4.53 -21.59
N ALA A 214 6.59 -4.01 -21.46
CA ALA A 214 5.79 -4.19 -20.26
C ALA A 214 5.35 -5.65 -20.02
N LYS A 215 4.90 -6.35 -21.06
CA LYS A 215 4.37 -7.71 -20.93
C LYS A 215 5.39 -8.71 -20.37
N PRO A 216 6.61 -8.88 -20.94
CA PRO A 216 7.58 -9.81 -20.38
C PRO A 216 8.02 -9.41 -18.97
N MET A 217 8.12 -8.10 -18.69
CA MET A 217 8.48 -7.60 -17.36
C MET A 217 7.40 -7.92 -16.31
N LEU A 218 6.12 -7.77 -16.66
CA LEU A 218 5.01 -8.18 -15.79
C LEU A 218 4.97 -9.69 -15.55
N LEU A 219 5.20 -10.50 -16.59
CA LEU A 219 5.26 -11.95 -16.45
C LEU A 219 6.41 -12.39 -15.56
N PHE A 220 7.57 -11.77 -15.71
CA PHE A 220 8.72 -11.99 -14.84
C PHE A 220 8.40 -11.60 -13.39
N GLY A 221 7.92 -10.37 -13.17
CA GLY A 221 7.57 -9.86 -11.85
C GLY A 221 6.52 -10.73 -11.15
N MET A 222 5.47 -11.17 -11.86
CA MET A 222 4.42 -12.02 -11.30
C MET A 222 4.87 -13.48 -11.10
N GLY A 223 5.74 -14.01 -11.95
CA GLY A 223 6.37 -15.32 -11.72
C GLY A 223 7.28 -15.31 -10.49
N MET A 224 8.04 -14.22 -10.31
CA MET A 224 8.84 -13.99 -9.11
C MET A 224 7.96 -13.77 -7.87
N HIS A 225 6.82 -13.09 -8.02
CA HIS A 225 5.85 -12.93 -6.93
C HIS A 225 5.25 -14.25 -6.47
N PHE A 226 4.91 -15.14 -7.42
CA PHE A 226 4.44 -16.50 -7.14
C PHE A 226 5.48 -17.29 -6.34
N THR A 227 6.73 -17.34 -6.80
CA THR A 227 7.81 -18.07 -6.13
C THR A 227 8.12 -17.51 -4.74
N SER A 228 8.11 -16.18 -4.59
CA SER A 228 8.30 -15.51 -3.29
C SER A 228 7.18 -15.84 -2.30
N THR A 229 5.94 -15.92 -2.79
CA THR A 229 4.78 -16.29 -1.98
C THR A 229 4.90 -17.73 -1.47
N ILE A 230 5.32 -18.67 -2.32
CA ILE A 230 5.57 -20.06 -1.91
C ILE A 230 6.74 -20.14 -0.93
N LEU A 231 7.81 -19.39 -1.16
CA LEU A 231 8.96 -19.34 -0.26
C LEU A 231 8.55 -18.84 1.14
N PHE A 232 7.68 -17.83 1.21
CA PHE A 232 7.11 -17.35 2.48
C PHE A 232 6.23 -18.43 3.15
N ALA A 233 5.36 -19.06 2.37
CA ALA A 233 4.49 -20.14 2.86
C ALA A 233 5.29 -21.32 3.42
N LEU A 234 6.48 -21.59 2.88
CA LEU A 234 7.37 -22.69 3.30
C LEU A 234 8.51 -22.23 4.22
N ALA A 235 8.51 -20.98 4.67
CA ALA A 235 9.60 -20.44 5.49
C ALA A 235 9.79 -21.27 6.77
N PRO A 236 11.01 -21.79 7.04
CA PRO A 236 11.31 -22.55 8.26
C PRO A 236 11.79 -21.65 9.41
N SER A 237 12.17 -20.41 9.11
CA SER A 237 12.75 -19.48 10.08
C SER A 237 12.37 -18.03 9.77
N PHE A 238 12.50 -17.18 10.78
CA PHE A 238 12.23 -15.74 10.68
C PHE A 238 12.99 -15.07 9.52
N ILE A 239 14.28 -15.37 9.33
CA ILE A 239 15.08 -14.73 8.27
C ILE A 239 14.56 -15.06 6.87
N VAL A 240 14.18 -16.33 6.63
CA VAL A 240 13.61 -16.74 5.34
C VAL A 240 12.25 -16.08 5.13
N ALA A 241 11.44 -15.99 6.18
CA ALA A 241 10.15 -15.29 6.14
C ALA A 241 10.34 -13.79 5.85
N LEU A 242 11.30 -13.14 6.48
CA LEU A 242 11.61 -11.73 6.31
C LEU A 242 12.07 -11.43 4.87
N LEU A 243 13.06 -12.18 4.36
CA LEU A 243 13.57 -11.99 3.00
C LEU A 243 12.50 -12.26 1.94
N SER A 244 11.70 -13.31 2.12
CA SER A 244 10.59 -13.60 1.21
C SER A 244 9.52 -12.49 1.23
N ARG A 245 9.21 -11.89 2.38
CA ARG A 245 8.30 -10.73 2.47
C ARG A 245 8.85 -9.47 1.80
N VAL A 246 10.15 -9.20 1.92
CA VAL A 246 10.81 -8.14 1.14
C VAL A 246 10.66 -8.42 -0.35
N LEU A 247 10.86 -9.67 -0.78
CA LEU A 247 10.74 -10.05 -2.19
C LEU A 247 9.30 -9.97 -2.72
N ILE A 248 8.32 -10.34 -1.90
CA ILE A 248 6.88 -10.15 -2.19
C ILE A 248 6.58 -8.67 -2.43
N GLY A 249 7.08 -7.78 -1.57
CA GLY A 249 6.94 -6.34 -1.74
C GLY A 249 7.62 -5.83 -3.01
N PHE A 250 8.86 -6.26 -3.26
CA PHE A 250 9.62 -5.88 -4.46
C PHE A 250 8.91 -6.31 -5.75
N THR A 251 8.33 -7.51 -5.78
CA THR A 251 7.65 -8.02 -6.97
C THR A 251 6.24 -7.44 -7.15
N LEU A 252 5.58 -7.03 -6.06
CA LEU A 252 4.29 -6.32 -6.08
C LEU A 252 4.39 -4.98 -6.84
N SER A 253 5.52 -4.28 -6.72
CA SER A 253 5.70 -2.95 -7.32
C SER A 253 5.49 -2.95 -8.83
N PHE A 254 5.85 -4.04 -9.52
CA PHE A 254 5.75 -4.16 -10.98
C PHE A 254 4.30 -3.99 -11.46
N VAL A 255 3.36 -4.68 -10.80
CA VAL A 255 1.93 -4.52 -11.12
C VAL A 255 1.42 -3.16 -10.64
N VAL A 256 1.90 -2.66 -9.49
CA VAL A 256 1.45 -1.37 -8.96
C VAL A 256 1.79 -0.22 -9.92
N VAL A 257 3.07 -0.11 -10.31
CA VAL A 257 3.57 0.94 -11.23
C VAL A 257 2.90 0.81 -12.59
N TYR A 258 2.89 -0.40 -13.14
CA TYR A 258 2.40 -0.61 -14.50
C TYR A 258 0.88 -0.42 -14.64
N SER A 259 0.08 -0.73 -13.62
CA SER A 259 -1.38 -0.53 -13.68
C SER A 259 -1.77 0.91 -14.00
N VAL A 260 -1.01 1.87 -13.45
CA VAL A 260 -1.23 3.30 -13.69
C VAL A 260 -0.86 3.66 -15.12
N VAL A 261 0.30 3.20 -15.59
CA VAL A 261 0.78 3.42 -16.97
C VAL A 261 -0.18 2.82 -17.98
N TRP A 262 -0.62 1.58 -17.77
CA TRP A 262 -1.57 0.92 -18.65
C TRP A 262 -2.90 1.68 -18.71
N THR A 263 -3.38 2.19 -17.58
CA THR A 263 -4.63 2.96 -17.56
C THR A 263 -4.51 4.28 -18.32
N ASP A 264 -3.38 4.97 -18.18
CA ASP A 264 -3.08 6.22 -18.90
C ASP A 264 -3.11 6.02 -20.43
N VAL A 265 -2.51 4.92 -20.90
CA VAL A 265 -2.36 4.62 -22.33
C VAL A 265 -3.64 4.04 -22.96
N PHE A 266 -4.28 3.08 -22.28
CA PHE A 266 -5.33 2.25 -22.88
C PHE A 266 -6.76 2.66 -22.50
N ALA A 267 -6.96 3.40 -21.40
CA ALA A 267 -8.30 3.79 -21.00
C ALA A 267 -8.86 4.88 -21.93
N PRO A 268 -10.16 4.85 -22.24
CA PRO A 268 -10.81 5.97 -22.93
C PRO A 268 -10.69 7.24 -22.06
N GLN A 269 -10.36 8.39 -22.65
CA GLN A 269 -10.15 9.66 -21.91
C GLN A 269 -11.27 9.99 -20.93
N GLN A 270 -12.53 9.71 -21.30
CA GLN A 270 -13.70 9.98 -20.46
C GLN A 270 -13.82 9.04 -19.23
N TYR A 271 -13.15 7.89 -19.25
CA TYR A 271 -13.26 6.84 -18.23
C TYR A 271 -11.92 6.48 -17.59
N ALA A 272 -10.83 7.19 -17.90
CA ALA A 272 -9.50 6.91 -17.36
C ALA A 272 -9.48 6.91 -15.82
N THR A 273 -10.08 7.92 -15.19
CA THR A 273 -10.22 7.99 -13.72
C THR A 273 -11.04 6.84 -13.17
N THR A 274 -12.14 6.45 -13.83
CA THR A 274 -13.00 5.34 -13.41
C THR A 274 -12.28 4.01 -13.51
N TRP A 275 -11.50 3.78 -14.58
CA TRP A 275 -10.73 2.56 -14.77
C TRP A 275 -9.60 2.46 -13.75
N LEU A 276 -8.92 3.58 -13.47
CA LEU A 276 -7.89 3.65 -12.44
C LEU A 276 -8.48 3.37 -11.05
N ALA A 277 -9.62 3.97 -10.73
CA ALA A 277 -10.36 3.73 -9.49
C ALA A 277 -10.79 2.26 -9.37
N ALA A 278 -11.29 1.66 -10.44
CA ALA A 278 -11.68 0.24 -10.47
C ALA A 278 -10.47 -0.69 -10.21
N MET A 279 -9.31 -0.42 -10.82
CA MET A 279 -8.09 -1.19 -10.53
C MET A 279 -7.65 -1.05 -9.07
N ASN A 280 -7.68 0.15 -8.52
CA ASN A 280 -7.25 0.40 -7.15
C ASN A 280 -8.27 -0.09 -6.11
N ALA A 281 -9.55 -0.22 -6.46
CA ALA A 281 -10.55 -0.90 -5.63
C ALA A 281 -10.22 -2.39 -5.42
N GLY A 282 -9.42 -2.98 -6.30
CA GLY A 282 -8.91 -4.34 -6.12
C GLY A 282 -8.04 -4.50 -4.87
N VAL A 283 -7.35 -3.46 -4.42
CA VAL A 283 -6.47 -3.51 -3.24
C VAL A 283 -7.24 -3.79 -1.94
N PRO A 284 -8.23 -2.97 -1.53
CA PRO A 284 -9.04 -3.26 -0.33
C PRO A 284 -9.85 -4.54 -0.47
N LEU A 285 -10.33 -4.88 -1.67
CA LEU A 285 -11.04 -6.13 -1.91
C LEU A 285 -10.13 -7.35 -1.68
N GLY A 286 -8.90 -7.31 -2.17
CA GLY A 286 -7.89 -8.33 -1.92
C GLY A 286 -7.65 -8.51 -0.42
N MET A 287 -7.33 -7.42 0.29
CA MET A 287 -7.11 -7.47 1.74
C MET A 287 -8.30 -8.08 2.48
N LEU A 288 -9.54 -7.68 2.14
CA LEU A 288 -10.74 -8.26 2.74
C LEU A 288 -10.82 -9.78 2.54
N LEU A 289 -10.58 -10.26 1.32
CA LEU A 289 -10.56 -11.71 1.05
C LEU A 289 -9.46 -12.42 1.84
N GLY A 290 -8.29 -11.79 1.99
CA GLY A 290 -7.20 -12.29 2.82
C GLY A 290 -7.59 -12.42 4.29
N PHE A 291 -8.26 -11.40 4.83
CA PHE A 291 -8.78 -11.44 6.21
C PHE A 291 -9.82 -12.54 6.41
N ILE A 292 -10.73 -12.72 5.47
CA ILE A 292 -11.75 -13.79 5.55
C ILE A 292 -11.08 -15.17 5.50
N MET A 293 -10.14 -15.39 4.58
CA MET A 293 -9.48 -16.68 4.48
C MET A 293 -8.65 -16.97 5.74
N GLY A 294 -7.81 -16.02 6.16
CA GLY A 294 -6.91 -16.22 7.30
C GLY A 294 -7.61 -16.19 8.67
N GLY A 295 -8.66 -15.38 8.82
CA GLY A 295 -9.31 -15.14 10.10
C GLY A 295 -10.56 -15.99 10.35
N SER A 296 -11.15 -16.57 9.29
CA SER A 296 -12.34 -17.42 9.41
C SER A 296 -12.08 -18.82 8.86
N VAL A 297 -11.72 -18.94 7.58
CA VAL A 297 -11.61 -20.26 6.92
C VAL A 297 -10.51 -21.13 7.52
N ILE A 298 -9.33 -20.56 7.78
CA ILE A 298 -8.20 -21.30 8.35
C ILE A 298 -8.50 -21.81 9.77
N PRO A 299 -8.94 -20.97 10.73
CA PRO A 299 -9.30 -21.44 12.07
C PRO A 299 -10.47 -22.42 12.08
N GLU A 300 -11.54 -22.16 11.31
CA GLU A 300 -12.75 -23.01 11.30
C GLU A 300 -12.48 -24.43 10.78
N LEU A 301 -11.51 -24.57 9.88
CA LEU A 301 -11.13 -25.86 9.29
C LEU A 301 -9.89 -26.48 9.96
N GLU A 302 -9.38 -25.88 11.05
CA GLU A 302 -8.16 -26.30 11.75
C GLU A 302 -6.95 -26.48 10.80
N LEU A 303 -6.87 -25.60 9.80
CA LEU A 303 -5.84 -25.66 8.77
C LEU A 303 -4.58 -24.90 9.20
N SER A 304 -3.43 -25.25 8.61
CA SER A 304 -2.22 -24.47 8.80
C SER A 304 -2.32 -23.12 8.09
N TRP A 305 -1.86 -22.04 8.75
CA TRP A 305 -1.75 -20.70 8.16
C TRP A 305 -0.99 -20.67 6.82
N ARG A 306 -0.08 -21.63 6.60
CA ARG A 306 0.68 -21.77 5.35
C ARG A 306 -0.25 -21.92 4.15
N LEU A 307 -1.40 -22.59 4.34
CA LEU A 307 -2.37 -22.85 3.27
C LEU A 307 -3.02 -21.58 2.74
N THR A 308 -3.12 -20.51 3.54
CA THR A 308 -3.59 -19.20 3.06
C THR A 308 -2.76 -18.67 1.89
N PHE A 309 -1.45 -18.85 1.96
CA PHE A 309 -0.50 -18.38 0.95
C PHE A 309 -0.33 -19.38 -0.19
N VAL A 310 -0.44 -20.70 0.10
CA VAL A 310 -0.51 -21.72 -0.96
C VAL A 310 -1.76 -21.54 -1.82
N PHE A 311 -2.91 -21.28 -1.20
CA PHE A 311 -4.15 -20.96 -1.90
C PHE A 311 -3.98 -19.72 -2.81
N LYS A 312 -3.40 -18.63 -2.29
CA LYS A 312 -3.04 -17.45 -3.10
C LYS A 312 -2.21 -17.85 -4.32
N ALA A 313 -1.18 -18.68 -4.12
CA ALA A 313 -0.30 -19.12 -5.20
C ALA A 313 -1.05 -19.93 -6.26
N ILE A 314 -1.94 -20.85 -5.85
CA ILE A 314 -2.79 -21.64 -6.76
C ILE A 314 -3.70 -20.71 -7.59
N VAL A 315 -4.31 -19.70 -6.97
CA VAL A 315 -5.18 -18.73 -7.67
C VAL A 315 -4.39 -17.80 -8.60
N LEU A 316 -3.12 -17.52 -8.29
CA LEU A 316 -2.25 -16.69 -9.13
C LEU A 316 -1.83 -17.41 -10.42
N LEU A 317 -1.70 -18.74 -10.43
CA LEU A 317 -1.33 -19.52 -11.62
C LEU A 317 -2.25 -19.33 -12.84
N PRO A 318 -3.59 -19.47 -12.74
CA PRO A 318 -4.46 -19.23 -13.89
C PRO A 318 -4.38 -17.77 -14.36
N LEU A 319 -4.20 -16.79 -13.46
CA LEU A 319 -4.03 -15.39 -13.84
C LEU A 319 -2.73 -15.15 -14.60
N LEU A 320 -1.64 -15.80 -14.21
CA LEU A 320 -0.37 -15.81 -14.95
C LEU A 320 -0.54 -16.40 -16.36
N VAL A 321 -1.27 -17.51 -16.48
CA VAL A 321 -1.56 -18.13 -17.78
C VAL A 321 -2.43 -17.21 -18.64
N MET A 322 -3.43 -16.55 -18.06
CA MET A 322 -4.26 -15.58 -18.76
C MET A 322 -3.43 -14.38 -19.25
N LEU A 323 -2.57 -13.82 -18.40
CA LEU A 323 -1.67 -12.73 -18.78
C LEU A 323 -0.69 -13.14 -19.89
N LYS A 324 -0.16 -14.37 -19.84
CA LYS A 324 0.72 -14.91 -20.88
C LYS A 324 0.01 -15.01 -22.23
N ARG A 325 -1.25 -15.47 -22.22
CA ARG A 325 -2.10 -15.63 -23.41
C ARG A 325 -2.57 -14.30 -24.01
N THR A 326 -2.61 -13.21 -23.25
CA THR A 326 -2.96 -11.89 -23.76
C THR A 326 -1.96 -11.44 -24.84
N PRO A 327 -2.38 -11.05 -26.05
CA PRO A 327 -1.45 -10.61 -27.08
C PRO A 327 -0.62 -9.39 -26.64
N PRO A 328 0.68 -9.32 -26.99
CA PRO A 328 1.56 -8.22 -26.55
C PRO A 328 1.01 -6.82 -26.88
N SER A 329 0.30 -6.67 -27.99
CA SER A 329 -0.31 -5.40 -28.42
C SER A 329 -1.35 -4.82 -27.46
N HIS A 330 -1.95 -5.63 -26.57
CA HIS A 330 -2.93 -5.14 -25.59
C HIS A 330 -2.30 -4.68 -24.27
N VAL A 331 -0.99 -4.88 -24.12
CA VAL A 331 -0.25 -4.67 -22.88
C VAL A 331 0.91 -3.72 -23.15
N ASN A 332 1.76 -4.02 -24.13
CA ASN A 332 2.86 -3.13 -24.47
C ASN A 332 2.32 -1.81 -25.04
N ASP A 333 2.82 -0.70 -24.49
CA ASP A 333 2.60 0.63 -25.06
C ASP A 333 3.29 0.69 -26.43
N PRO A 334 2.60 1.11 -27.52
CA PRO A 334 3.21 1.25 -28.84
C PRO A 334 4.30 2.34 -28.96
N GLY A 335 4.57 3.11 -27.91
CA GLY A 335 5.67 4.09 -27.86
C GLY A 335 5.22 5.51 -28.15
#